data_AF-A0A7S0U473-F1
#
_entry.id   AF-A0A7S0U473-F1
#
_cell.length_a   1.000
_cell.length_b   1.000
_cell.length_c   1.000
_cell.angle_alpha   90.00
_cell.angle_beta   90.00
_cell.angle_gamma   90.00
#
_symmetry.space_group_name_H-M   'P 1'
#
loop_
_entity.id
_entity.type
_entity.pdbx_description
1 polymer ?
#
loop_
_entity_poly.entity_id
_entity_poly.type
_entity_poly.pdbx_seq_one_letter_code
_entity_poly.pdbx_strand_id
1 'polypeptide(L)'
;QVTEALLVLKWGGNLTKLGREQAAELGKNFRESYPGESTGFLRLHNSYRHDLKIYSSDEGRVQMTAASFTKPFLDLEGDLTPILVSLVSRDSEAHSMLDQSGINVGKELMEGVKMHLKEIMARDEDIRSDSQIGEAAPSMSTAIVHAIKAIQNPVRRLKELHRSIAHLCGEIEAHMVKQASFLGTKTAQDAGDMIELHDGETLSIMLTRWKKLQKDLYNKKKETFDISKIPDVYDCAKYDAIHNQKNLGLSSLPDLYDTARVLTEFIAPSEYGMTRKQKLDIGVTICKNLMTKIITDLQSVLPKKEQVESDDDEPALKLNREYMDSLASKEIKTRLYFTSESHIHSILNVIRYCHHTNNDAGDSGGRR
;
A
#
# COMPACT_ATOMS: atom_id res chain seq x y z
N GLN A 1 21.07 -17.51 -8.06
CA GLN A 1 19.66 -17.35 -8.48
C GLN A 1 18.88 -16.99 -7.24
N VAL A 2 18.03 -15.95 -7.26
CA VAL A 2 17.13 -15.67 -6.13
C VAL A 2 16.15 -16.83 -6.06
N THR A 3 16.15 -17.56 -4.95
CA THR A 3 15.32 -18.76 -4.79
C THR A 3 13.94 -18.43 -4.26
N GLU A 4 13.80 -17.40 -3.42
CA GLU A 4 12.55 -17.03 -2.77
C GLU A 4 12.49 -15.51 -2.52
N ALA A 5 11.28 -14.93 -2.65
CA ALA A 5 10.99 -13.55 -2.28
C ALA A 5 9.61 -13.51 -1.61
N LEU A 6 9.53 -12.90 -0.42
CA LEU A 6 8.28 -12.70 0.30
C LEU A 6 7.85 -11.24 0.15
N LEU A 7 6.65 -11.02 -0.41
CA LEU A 7 5.99 -9.73 -0.40
C LEU A 7 4.81 -9.80 0.57
N VAL A 8 4.85 -8.97 1.62
CA VAL A 8 3.73 -8.82 2.54
C VAL A 8 3.03 -7.50 2.24
N LEU A 9 1.73 -7.58 1.98
CA LEU A 9 0.88 -6.43 1.72
C LEU A 9 -0.01 -6.18 2.92
N LYS A 10 0.09 -4.99 3.48
CA LYS A 10 -0.83 -4.47 4.49
C LYS A 10 -1.43 -3.18 3.96
N TRP A 11 -2.75 -3.12 3.89
CA TRP A 11 -3.50 -1.98 3.38
C TRP A 11 -4.40 -1.38 4.46
N GLY A 12 -4.66 -0.08 4.38
CA GLY A 12 -5.57 0.65 5.27
C GLY A 12 -4.99 1.99 5.74
N GLY A 13 -5.88 2.88 6.20
CA GLY A 13 -5.55 4.25 6.61
C GLY A 13 -4.69 4.37 7.86
N ASN A 14 -5.26 4.79 8.99
CA ASN A 14 -4.49 4.93 10.24
C ASN A 14 -4.16 3.58 10.86
N LEU A 15 -3.00 3.47 11.53
CA LEU A 15 -2.61 2.24 12.19
C LEU A 15 -3.45 2.00 13.46
N THR A 16 -4.44 1.11 13.33
CA THR A 16 -5.33 0.70 14.43
C THR A 16 -4.64 -0.27 15.39
N LYS A 17 -5.26 -0.51 16.56
CA LYS A 17 -4.81 -1.55 17.50
C LYS A 17 -4.71 -2.92 16.82
N LEU A 18 -5.74 -3.33 16.07
CA LEU A 18 -5.73 -4.57 15.29
C LEU A 18 -4.56 -4.59 14.29
N GLY A 19 -4.28 -3.47 13.63
CA GLY A 19 -3.14 -3.37 12.72
C GLY A 19 -1.78 -3.56 13.44
N ARG A 20 -1.64 -3.12 14.69
CA ARG A 20 -0.44 -3.38 15.49
C ARG A 20 -0.33 -4.86 15.87
N GLU A 21 -1.43 -5.47 16.28
CA GLU A 21 -1.50 -6.90 16.62
C GLU A 21 -1.14 -7.77 15.42
N GLN A 22 -1.68 -7.48 14.22
CA GLN A 22 -1.33 -8.19 12.99
C GLN A 22 0.16 -8.04 12.62
N ALA A 23 0.73 -6.84 12.78
CA ALA A 23 2.15 -6.62 12.54
C ALA A 23 3.01 -7.42 13.52
N ALA A 24 2.60 -7.47 14.79
CA ALA A 24 3.27 -8.22 15.83
C ALA A 24 3.19 -9.74 15.57
N GLU A 25 2.00 -10.25 15.22
CA GLU A 25 1.80 -11.65 14.87
C GLU A 25 2.66 -12.06 13.66
N LEU A 26 2.70 -11.23 12.62
CA LEU A 26 3.57 -11.46 11.48
C LEU A 26 5.05 -11.51 11.87
N GLY A 27 5.50 -10.60 12.75
CA GLY A 27 6.87 -10.61 13.27
C GLY A 27 7.21 -11.90 14.02
N LYS A 28 6.28 -12.39 14.84
CA LYS A 28 6.41 -13.69 15.52
C LYS A 28 6.49 -14.84 14.53
N ASN A 29 5.58 -14.90 13.57
CA ASN A 29 5.56 -15.97 12.56
C ASN A 29 6.84 -15.95 11.70
N PHE A 30 7.36 -14.76 11.38
CA PHE A 30 8.59 -14.61 10.60
C PHE A 30 9.84 -15.02 11.39
N ARG A 31 9.84 -14.86 12.72
CA ARG A 31 10.89 -15.40 13.60
C ARG A 31 10.86 -16.93 13.59
N GLU A 32 9.68 -17.53 13.66
CA GLU A 32 9.51 -18.99 13.65
C GLU A 32 9.93 -19.61 12.31
N SER A 33 9.73 -18.90 11.20
CA SER A 33 10.17 -19.34 9.87
C SER A 33 11.63 -19.02 9.53
N TYR A 34 12.37 -18.34 10.42
CA TYR A 34 13.74 -17.93 10.15
C TYR A 34 14.68 -19.15 10.00
N PRO A 35 15.43 -19.29 8.90
CA PRO A 35 16.17 -20.53 8.63
C PRO A 35 17.25 -20.88 9.68
N GLY A 36 17.14 -22.07 10.29
CA GLY A 36 18.17 -22.65 11.17
C GLY A 36 17.67 -23.83 11.98
N GLU A 37 18.44 -24.92 12.07
CA GLU A 37 18.09 -26.12 12.85
C GLU A 37 18.00 -25.77 14.35
N SER A 38 16.81 -25.92 14.94
CA SER A 38 16.51 -25.88 16.38
C SER A 38 16.87 -24.63 17.20
N THR A 39 17.52 -23.62 16.60
CA THR A 39 18.09 -22.45 17.31
C THR A 39 17.92 -21.12 16.56
N GLY A 40 16.86 -20.98 15.73
CA GLY A 40 16.59 -19.78 14.93
C GLY A 40 16.72 -18.46 15.72
N PHE A 41 16.38 -18.47 17.01
CA PHE A 41 16.54 -17.34 17.93
C PHE A 41 18.01 -16.94 18.22
N LEU A 42 18.88 -17.90 18.53
CA LEU A 42 20.32 -17.63 18.80
C LEU A 42 21.02 -17.11 17.54
N ARG A 43 20.63 -17.61 16.37
CA ARG A 43 21.16 -17.12 15.09
C ARG A 43 20.67 -15.71 14.77
N LEU A 44 19.41 -15.38 15.09
CA LEU A 44 18.86 -14.06 14.88
C LEU A 44 19.60 -12.98 15.69
N HIS A 45 20.00 -13.27 16.94
CA HIS A 45 20.83 -12.36 17.74
C HIS A 45 22.23 -12.10 17.14
N ASN A 46 22.81 -13.09 16.46
CA ASN A 46 24.09 -12.92 15.77
C ASN A 46 23.92 -12.15 14.46
N SER A 47 22.91 -12.47 13.65
CA SER A 47 22.58 -11.73 12.42
C SER A 47 22.12 -10.29 12.71
N TYR A 48 21.51 -10.03 13.86
CA TYR A 48 21.05 -8.71 14.27
C TYR A 48 22.16 -7.66 14.26
N ARG A 49 23.39 -8.00 14.66
CA ARG A 49 24.49 -7.03 14.80
C ARG A 49 25.13 -6.59 13.49
N HIS A 50 25.12 -7.44 12.46
CA HIS A 50 25.89 -7.19 11.23
C HIS A 50 25.08 -7.39 9.93
N ASP A 51 24.02 -8.21 9.95
CA ASP A 51 23.35 -8.69 8.74
C ASP A 51 21.86 -8.34 8.63
N LEU A 52 21.23 -7.89 9.71
CA LEU A 52 19.86 -7.37 9.71
C LEU A 52 19.87 -5.85 9.57
N LYS A 53 19.13 -5.34 8.58
CA LYS A 53 18.82 -3.91 8.47
C LYS A 53 17.32 -3.71 8.31
N ILE A 54 16.76 -2.77 9.06
CA ILE A 54 15.35 -2.43 9.05
C ILE A 54 15.23 -0.97 8.66
N TYR A 55 14.55 -0.71 7.55
CA TYR A 55 14.33 0.63 7.02
C TYR A 55 12.84 0.94 7.06
N SER A 56 12.49 2.16 7.46
CA SER A 56 11.11 2.65 7.41
C SER A 56 11.07 4.01 6.73
N SER A 57 10.00 4.26 5.98
CA SER A 57 9.57 5.62 5.63
C SER A 57 9.34 6.47 6.88
N ASP A 58 9.45 7.79 6.72
CA ASP A 58 9.17 8.78 7.76
C ASP A 58 7.68 8.91 8.14
N GLU A 59 6.79 8.19 7.44
CA GLU A 59 5.38 8.15 7.74
C GLU A 59 5.10 7.44 9.09
N GLY A 60 4.51 8.16 10.05
CA GLY A 60 4.34 7.68 11.43
C GLY A 60 3.61 6.33 11.57
N ARG A 61 2.63 6.02 10.71
CA ARG A 61 1.95 4.71 10.69
C ARG A 61 2.83 3.57 10.17
N VAL A 62 3.73 3.88 9.23
CA VAL A 62 4.71 2.93 8.69
C VAL A 62 5.76 2.63 9.76
N GLN A 63 6.26 3.67 10.43
CA GLN A 63 7.17 3.56 11.57
C GLN A 63 6.62 2.69 12.70
N MET A 64 5.38 2.94 13.12
CA MET A 64 4.75 2.15 14.17
C MET A 64 4.49 0.70 13.73
N THR A 65 4.21 0.47 12.45
CA THR A 65 4.11 -0.89 11.90
C THR A 65 5.46 -1.60 11.93
N ALA A 66 6.54 -0.92 11.52
CA ALA A 66 7.90 -1.44 11.57
C ALA A 66 8.32 -1.82 12.99
N ALA A 67 8.09 -0.93 13.96
CA ALA A 67 8.39 -1.20 15.37
C ALA A 67 7.54 -2.35 15.94
N SER A 68 6.22 -2.37 15.63
CA SER A 68 5.30 -3.43 16.10
C SER A 68 5.67 -4.80 15.55
N PHE A 69 6.16 -4.87 14.30
CA PHE A 69 6.71 -6.09 13.72
C PHE A 69 8.04 -6.48 14.36
N THR A 70 8.95 -5.52 14.51
CA THR A 70 10.34 -5.76 14.97
C THR A 70 10.39 -6.29 16.39
N LYS A 71 9.49 -5.82 17.26
CA LYS A 71 9.45 -6.22 18.67
C LYS A 71 9.36 -7.75 18.87
N PRO A 72 8.29 -8.44 18.41
CA PRO A 72 8.19 -9.89 18.54
C PRO A 72 9.12 -10.64 17.58
N PHE A 73 9.51 -10.03 16.45
CA PHE A 73 10.49 -10.62 15.55
C PHE A 73 11.83 -10.85 16.27
N LEU A 74 12.29 -9.89 17.07
CA LEU A 74 13.55 -9.95 17.81
C LEU A 74 13.41 -10.37 19.29
N ASP A 75 12.21 -10.75 19.74
CA ASP A 75 11.91 -11.09 21.14
C ASP A 75 12.22 -9.98 22.16
N LEU A 76 11.94 -8.73 21.81
CA LEU A 76 12.29 -7.58 22.63
C LEU A 76 11.20 -7.28 23.67
N GLU A 77 11.62 -7.02 24.90
CA GLU A 77 10.78 -6.48 25.96
C GLU A 77 10.79 -4.93 25.94
N GLY A 78 9.73 -4.32 26.48
CA GLY A 78 9.62 -2.87 26.60
C GLY A 78 8.78 -2.17 25.51
N ASP A 79 8.84 -0.84 25.49
CA ASP A 79 8.02 0.00 24.63
C ASP A 79 8.50 0.00 23.16
N LEU A 80 7.63 0.43 22.25
CA LEU A 80 7.96 0.55 20.82
C LEU A 80 8.93 1.70 20.54
N THR A 81 8.96 2.74 21.38
CA THR A 81 9.77 3.95 21.15
C THR A 81 11.28 3.66 21.14
N PRO A 82 11.87 2.94 22.11
CA PRO A 82 13.27 2.53 22.04
C PRO A 82 13.59 1.70 20.78
N ILE A 83 12.69 0.81 20.38
CA ILE A 83 12.84 -0.04 19.18
C ILE A 83 12.88 0.81 17.92
N LEU A 84 11.94 1.76 17.79
CA LEU A 84 11.88 2.68 16.66
C LEU A 84 13.12 3.56 16.55
N VAL A 85 13.67 4.01 17.67
CA VAL A 85 14.85 4.89 17.68
C VAL A 85 16.15 4.13 17.39
N SER A 86 16.28 2.91 17.91
CA SER A 86 17.55 2.17 17.87
C SER A 86 17.67 1.18 16.71
N LEU A 87 16.55 0.60 16.24
CA LEU A 87 16.58 -0.54 15.32
C LEU A 87 16.04 -0.22 13.93
N VAL A 88 15.15 0.77 13.84
CA VAL A 88 14.51 1.15 12.59
C VAL A 88 15.24 2.37 12.03
N SER A 89 16.04 2.14 10.99
CA SER A 89 16.78 3.17 10.29
C SER A 89 15.83 4.14 9.59
N ARG A 90 16.05 5.42 9.88
CA ARG A 90 15.40 6.61 9.30
C ARG A 90 16.47 7.61 8.86
N ASP A 91 17.61 7.08 8.44
CA ASP A 91 18.74 7.87 7.98
C ASP A 91 18.49 8.44 6.59
N SER A 92 19.42 9.25 6.09
CA SER A 92 19.32 9.83 4.75
C SER A 92 19.22 8.78 3.64
N GLU A 93 19.75 7.57 3.85
CA GLU A 93 19.61 6.44 2.94
C GLU A 93 18.15 5.96 2.91
N ALA A 94 17.55 5.69 4.08
CA ALA A 94 16.15 5.31 4.21
C ALA A 94 15.22 6.36 3.56
N HIS A 95 15.44 7.64 3.87
CA HIS A 95 14.66 8.75 3.33
C HIS A 95 14.78 8.83 1.79
N SER A 96 15.98 8.63 1.24
CA SER A 96 16.20 8.63 -0.21
C SER A 96 15.50 7.45 -0.91
N MET A 97 15.32 6.32 -0.22
CA MET A 97 14.74 5.11 -0.80
C MET A 97 13.22 5.00 -0.65
N LEU A 98 12.66 5.45 0.48
CA LEU A 98 11.32 5.09 0.93
C LEU A 98 10.34 6.26 1.04
N ASP A 99 10.82 7.49 0.88
CA ASP A 99 10.03 8.70 1.06
C ASP A 99 9.94 9.53 -0.23
N GLN A 100 9.20 10.64 -0.15
CA GLN A 100 8.60 11.38 -1.26
C GLN A 100 9.57 11.99 -2.30
N SER A 101 10.88 11.76 -2.19
CA SER A 101 11.86 12.24 -3.16
C SER A 101 11.53 11.78 -4.60
N GLY A 102 11.20 10.50 -4.80
CA GLY A 102 10.76 9.98 -6.10
C GLY A 102 9.35 10.41 -6.50
N ILE A 103 8.45 10.57 -5.54
CA ILE A 103 7.05 11.02 -5.79
C ILE A 103 7.03 12.46 -6.30
N ASN A 104 7.86 13.34 -5.74
CA ASN A 104 7.96 14.73 -6.19
C ASN A 104 8.44 14.84 -7.63
N VAL A 105 9.36 13.96 -8.05
CA VAL A 105 9.84 13.88 -9.44
C VAL A 105 8.76 13.28 -10.36
N GLY A 106 8.01 12.28 -9.90
CA GLY A 106 6.92 11.65 -10.66
C GLY A 106 5.61 12.44 -10.70
N LYS A 107 5.53 13.58 -10.00
CA LYS A 107 4.28 14.32 -9.78
C LYS A 107 3.62 14.79 -11.07
N GLU A 108 4.40 15.28 -12.04
CA GLU A 108 3.87 15.74 -13.32
C GLU A 108 3.26 14.59 -14.14
N LEU A 109 3.93 13.43 -14.16
CA LEU A 109 3.43 12.22 -14.82
C LEU A 109 2.12 11.74 -14.17
N MET A 110 2.08 11.73 -12.84
CA MET A 110 0.89 11.34 -12.09
C MET A 110 -0.26 12.33 -12.27
N GLU A 111 0.00 13.64 -12.35
CA GLU A 111 -1.07 14.63 -12.58
C GLU A 111 -1.68 14.47 -13.96
N GLY A 112 -0.87 14.20 -15.00
CA GLY A 112 -1.38 13.86 -16.33
C GLY A 112 -2.33 12.65 -16.32
N VAL A 113 -1.95 11.61 -15.59
CA VAL A 113 -2.79 10.41 -15.39
C VAL A 113 -4.07 10.76 -14.62
N LYS A 114 -3.98 11.57 -13.56
CA LYS A 114 -5.16 12.01 -12.78
C LYS A 114 -6.14 12.82 -13.61
N MET A 115 -5.66 13.66 -14.53
CA MET A 115 -6.53 14.38 -15.46
C MET A 115 -7.28 13.41 -16.37
N HIS A 116 -6.59 12.44 -16.96
CA HIS A 116 -7.24 11.44 -17.82
C HIS A 116 -8.25 10.56 -17.06
N LEU A 117 -7.93 10.17 -15.82
CA LEU A 117 -8.89 9.48 -14.95
C LEU A 117 -10.13 10.33 -14.66
N LYS A 118 -9.96 11.62 -14.38
CA LYS A 118 -11.08 12.55 -14.18
C LYS A 118 -11.96 12.62 -15.43
N GLU A 119 -11.37 12.65 -16.62
CA GLU A 119 -12.14 12.65 -17.88
C GLU A 119 -12.97 11.38 -18.03
N ILE A 120 -12.38 10.19 -17.80
CA ILE A 120 -13.10 8.91 -17.88
C ILE A 120 -14.23 8.86 -16.86
N MET A 121 -13.95 9.26 -15.61
CA MET A 121 -14.93 9.23 -14.53
C MET A 121 -16.04 10.29 -14.67
N ALA A 122 -15.84 11.30 -15.52
CA ALA A 122 -16.83 12.33 -15.83
C ALA A 122 -17.78 11.93 -16.98
N ARG A 123 -17.55 10.82 -17.68
CA ARG A 123 -18.42 10.37 -18.78
C ARG A 123 -19.68 9.72 -18.23
N ASP A 124 -20.84 10.31 -18.53
CA ASP A 124 -22.15 9.74 -18.18
C ASP A 124 -22.62 8.78 -19.28
N GLU A 125 -21.84 7.72 -19.52
CA GLU A 125 -22.17 6.66 -20.47
C GLU A 125 -21.91 5.28 -19.85
N ASP A 126 -22.64 4.28 -20.33
CA ASP A 126 -22.40 2.90 -19.90
C ASP A 126 -21.19 2.33 -20.64
N ILE A 127 -20.17 1.90 -19.91
CA ILE A 127 -18.97 1.24 -20.44
C ILE A 127 -19.29 -0.24 -20.69
N ARG A 128 -19.75 -0.56 -21.91
CA ARG A 128 -20.18 -1.92 -22.29
C ARG A 128 -19.35 -2.55 -23.39
N SER A 129 -18.81 -1.75 -24.30
CA SER A 129 -18.04 -2.25 -25.44
C SER A 129 -16.57 -2.49 -25.06
N ASP A 130 -15.94 -3.48 -25.72
CA ASP A 130 -14.51 -3.74 -25.55
C ASP A 130 -13.65 -2.54 -25.96
N SER A 131 -14.13 -1.68 -26.87
CA SER A 131 -13.47 -0.43 -27.24
C SER A 131 -13.44 0.58 -26.08
N GLN A 132 -14.56 0.78 -25.39
CA GLN A 132 -14.64 1.70 -24.24
C GLN A 132 -13.83 1.18 -23.05
N ILE A 133 -13.86 -0.14 -22.81
CA ILE A 133 -12.99 -0.79 -21.81
C ILE A 133 -11.51 -0.62 -22.22
N GLY A 134 -11.23 -0.74 -23.51
CA GLY A 134 -9.96 -0.47 -24.16
C GLY A 134 -9.36 0.87 -23.78
N GLU A 135 -10.18 1.90 -23.94
CA GLU A 135 -9.84 3.30 -23.64
C GLU A 135 -9.69 3.55 -22.14
N ALA A 136 -10.61 3.02 -21.31
CA ALA A 136 -10.61 3.26 -19.88
C ALA A 136 -9.52 2.47 -19.12
N ALA A 137 -9.09 1.31 -19.64
CA ALA A 137 -8.09 0.45 -19.01
C ALA A 137 -7.00 -0.02 -19.99
N PRO A 138 -6.20 0.88 -20.60
CA PRO A 138 -5.27 0.53 -21.69
C PRO A 138 -4.22 -0.53 -21.33
N SER A 139 -3.84 -0.65 -20.06
CA SER A 139 -2.91 -1.70 -19.60
C SER A 139 -3.43 -3.13 -19.81
N MET A 140 -4.75 -3.32 -19.98
CA MET A 140 -5.44 -4.61 -20.04
C MET A 140 -5.17 -5.52 -18.83
N SER A 141 -4.87 -4.93 -17.67
CA SER A 141 -4.77 -5.70 -16.43
C SER A 141 -6.15 -6.26 -16.07
N THR A 142 -6.24 -7.57 -15.86
CA THR A 142 -7.50 -8.28 -15.52
C THR A 142 -8.25 -7.62 -14.36
N ALA A 143 -7.53 -7.21 -13.30
CA ALA A 143 -8.11 -6.52 -12.16
C ALA A 143 -8.73 -5.15 -12.52
N ILE A 144 -8.04 -4.35 -13.33
CA ILE A 144 -8.52 -3.00 -13.74
C ILE A 144 -9.71 -3.14 -14.69
N VAL A 145 -9.65 -4.10 -15.61
CA VAL A 145 -10.75 -4.42 -16.53
C VAL A 145 -11.99 -4.90 -15.76
N HIS A 146 -11.80 -5.73 -14.74
CA HIS A 146 -12.89 -6.16 -13.87
C HIS A 146 -13.49 -4.98 -13.09
N ALA A 147 -12.66 -4.11 -12.53
CA ALA A 147 -13.10 -2.94 -11.79
C ALA A 147 -13.93 -1.98 -12.67
N ILE A 148 -13.46 -1.63 -13.87
CA ILE A 148 -14.22 -0.73 -14.76
C ILE A 148 -15.54 -1.36 -15.26
N LYS A 149 -15.56 -2.68 -15.51
CA LYS A 149 -16.80 -3.41 -15.82
C LYS A 149 -17.78 -3.39 -14.65
N ALA A 150 -17.29 -3.48 -13.41
CA ALA A 150 -18.11 -3.41 -12.21
C ALA A 150 -18.64 -1.98 -11.94
N ILE A 151 -17.92 -0.94 -12.35
CA ILE A 151 -18.38 0.45 -12.31
C ILE A 151 -19.56 0.66 -13.27
N GLN A 152 -19.51 0.06 -14.46
CA GLN A 152 -20.49 0.24 -15.55
C GLN A 152 -20.58 1.70 -16.04
N ASN A 153 -21.35 2.54 -15.36
CA ASN A 153 -21.47 3.97 -15.66
C ASN A 153 -20.80 4.77 -14.54
N PRO A 154 -19.67 5.45 -14.82
CA PRO A 154 -18.91 6.17 -13.81
C PRO A 154 -19.72 7.23 -13.07
N VAL A 155 -20.45 8.10 -13.79
CA VAL A 155 -21.21 9.20 -13.18
C VAL A 155 -22.37 8.67 -12.33
N ARG A 156 -23.08 7.63 -12.80
CA ARG A 156 -24.17 6.99 -12.05
C ARG A 156 -23.63 6.36 -10.76
N ARG A 157 -22.49 5.66 -10.83
CA ARG A 157 -21.86 5.03 -9.66
C ARG A 157 -21.31 6.06 -8.67
N LEU A 158 -20.80 7.20 -9.13
CA LEU A 158 -20.41 8.33 -8.27
C LEU A 158 -21.62 8.97 -7.56
N LYS A 159 -22.73 9.18 -8.29
CA LYS A 159 -23.99 9.67 -7.72
C LYS A 159 -24.56 8.68 -6.70
N GLU A 160 -24.45 7.38 -6.95
CA GLU A 160 -24.79 6.32 -6.01
C GLU A 160 -23.95 6.41 -4.74
N LEU A 161 -22.62 6.48 -4.85
CA LEU A 161 -21.72 6.62 -3.70
C LEU A 161 -22.08 7.84 -2.84
N HIS A 162 -22.27 9.00 -3.47
CA HIS A 162 -22.64 10.23 -2.75
C HIS A 162 -24.01 10.15 -2.06
N ARG A 163 -24.99 9.45 -2.67
CA ARG A 163 -26.29 9.19 -2.02
C ARG A 163 -26.17 8.20 -0.87
N SER A 164 -25.36 7.14 -1.01
CA SER A 164 -25.12 6.18 0.07
C SER A 164 -24.48 6.84 1.29
N ILE A 165 -23.52 7.77 1.08
CA ILE A 165 -22.96 8.57 2.18
C ILE A 165 -24.05 9.43 2.85
N ALA A 166 -24.95 10.04 2.06
CA ALA A 166 -26.07 10.82 2.59
C ALA A 166 -26.97 9.97 3.49
N HIS A 167 -27.27 8.75 3.03
CA HIS A 167 -28.12 7.81 3.72
C HIS A 167 -27.48 7.36 5.04
N LEU A 168 -26.18 7.03 5.02
CA LEU A 168 -25.43 6.70 6.22
C LEU A 168 -25.44 7.83 7.25
N CYS A 169 -25.23 9.08 6.82
CA CYS A 169 -25.35 10.24 7.71
C CYS A 169 -26.74 10.32 8.36
N GLY A 170 -27.81 10.13 7.58
CA GLY A 170 -29.18 10.14 8.11
C GLY A 170 -29.47 8.99 9.07
N GLU A 171 -28.91 7.81 8.83
CA GLU A 171 -29.00 6.65 9.72
C GLU A 171 -28.32 6.92 11.06
N ILE A 172 -27.10 7.49 11.04
CA ILE A 172 -26.36 7.88 12.25
C ILE A 172 -27.12 8.96 13.04
N GLU A 173 -27.66 9.97 12.36
CA GLU A 173 -28.50 11.00 13.00
C GLU A 173 -29.73 10.40 13.67
N ALA A 174 -30.42 9.47 12.99
CA ALA A 174 -31.57 8.78 13.56
C ALA A 174 -31.20 7.96 14.81
N HIS A 175 -30.03 7.30 14.80
CA HIS A 175 -29.47 6.63 15.98
C HIS A 175 -29.25 7.61 17.13
N MET A 176 -28.62 8.76 16.88
CA MET A 176 -28.37 9.79 17.90
C MET A 176 -29.67 10.33 18.50
N VAL A 177 -30.71 10.58 17.69
CA VAL A 177 -32.02 11.05 18.16
C VAL A 177 -32.73 10.01 19.03
N LYS A 178 -32.69 8.73 18.64
CA LYS A 178 -33.24 7.64 19.45
C LYS A 178 -32.54 7.54 20.81
N GLN A 179 -31.22 7.66 20.82
CA GLN A 179 -30.42 7.60 22.05
C GLN A 179 -30.66 8.80 22.96
N ALA A 180 -30.83 10.01 22.40
CA ALA A 180 -31.20 11.19 23.18
C ALA A 180 -32.55 11.03 23.89
N SER A 181 -33.52 10.42 23.19
CA SER A 181 -34.84 10.14 23.76
C SER A 181 -34.77 9.11 24.89
N PHE A 182 -33.90 8.10 24.76
CA PHE A 182 -33.70 7.05 25.77
C PHE A 182 -32.93 7.54 27.00
N LEU A 183 -31.87 8.32 26.80
CA LEU A 183 -31.00 8.85 27.87
C LEU A 183 -31.52 10.14 28.51
N GLY A 184 -32.53 10.79 27.92
CA GLY A 184 -33.07 12.06 28.41
C GLY A 184 -32.13 13.25 28.23
N THR A 185 -31.29 13.23 27.19
CA THR A 185 -30.36 14.34 26.91
C THR A 185 -31.09 15.54 26.29
N LYS A 186 -30.50 16.74 26.41
CA LYS A 186 -31.08 17.97 25.85
C LYS A 186 -31.03 17.99 24.32
N THR A 187 -29.96 17.46 23.74
CA THR A 187 -29.76 17.41 22.28
C THR A 187 -29.34 16.02 21.82
N ALA A 188 -29.58 15.72 20.53
CA ALA A 188 -29.06 14.52 19.87
C ALA A 188 -27.52 14.51 19.81
N GLN A 189 -26.91 15.69 19.75
CA GLN A 189 -25.47 15.86 19.79
C GLN A 189 -24.88 15.36 21.13
N ASP A 190 -25.47 15.78 22.26
CA ASP A 190 -25.03 15.34 23.59
C ASP A 190 -25.08 13.81 23.71
N ALA A 191 -26.12 13.17 23.17
CA ALA A 191 -26.23 11.71 23.17
C ALA A 191 -25.16 11.05 22.29
N GLY A 192 -24.83 11.63 21.13
CA GLY A 192 -23.76 11.12 20.28
C GLY A 192 -22.37 11.30 20.89
N ASP A 193 -22.15 12.37 21.67
CA ASP A 193 -20.89 12.63 22.38
C ASP A 193 -20.66 11.64 23.54
N MET A 194 -21.74 11.05 24.09
CA MET A 194 -21.67 10.01 25.12
C MET A 194 -21.41 8.60 24.57
N ILE A 195 -21.55 8.40 23.25
CA ILE A 195 -21.34 7.10 22.61
C ILE A 195 -19.92 7.03 22.07
N GLU A 196 -19.05 6.36 22.81
CA GLU A 196 -17.67 6.11 22.42
C GLU A 196 -17.57 4.92 21.45
N LEU A 197 -16.85 5.14 20.35
CA LEU A 197 -16.53 4.18 19.30
C LEU A 197 -15.07 3.69 19.45
N HIS A 198 -14.62 2.89 18.50
CA HIS A 198 -13.25 2.39 18.50
C HIS A 198 -12.19 3.53 18.49
N ASP A 199 -11.11 3.34 19.26
CA ASP A 199 -10.03 4.33 19.48
C ASP A 199 -10.48 5.69 20.07
N GLY A 200 -11.66 5.73 20.72
CA GLY A 200 -12.14 6.92 21.44
C GLY A 200 -12.81 7.99 20.58
N GLU A 201 -13.10 7.70 19.30
CA GLU A 201 -13.95 8.57 18.46
C GLU A 201 -15.39 8.53 19.00
N THR A 202 -16.10 9.66 19.08
CA THR A 202 -17.52 9.66 19.46
C THR A 202 -18.41 9.50 18.22
N LEU A 203 -19.66 9.05 18.42
CA LEU A 203 -20.63 8.89 17.32
C LEU A 203 -20.89 10.22 16.58
N SER A 204 -20.82 11.34 17.28
CA SER A 204 -20.96 12.67 16.69
C SER A 204 -19.77 13.07 15.80
N ILE A 205 -18.54 12.69 16.18
CA ILE A 205 -17.34 12.91 15.38
C ILE A 205 -17.40 12.04 14.13
N MET A 206 -17.84 10.79 14.24
CA MET A 206 -18.09 9.92 13.08
C MET A 206 -19.08 10.56 12.09
N LEU A 207 -20.20 11.10 12.59
CA LEU A 207 -21.16 11.83 11.74
C LEU A 207 -20.52 13.04 11.05
N THR A 208 -19.72 13.81 11.78
CA THR A 208 -19.03 14.99 11.25
C THR A 208 -18.04 14.59 10.15
N ARG A 209 -17.29 13.50 10.35
CA ARG A 209 -16.37 12.92 9.36
C ARG A 209 -17.11 12.51 8.09
N TRP A 210 -18.21 11.76 8.20
CA TRP A 210 -19.00 11.33 7.03
C TRP A 210 -19.64 12.50 6.27
N LYS A 211 -20.18 13.50 6.97
CA LYS A 211 -20.69 14.73 6.34
C LYS A 211 -19.60 15.50 5.60
N LYS A 212 -18.39 15.57 6.18
CA LYS A 212 -17.25 16.21 5.53
C LYS A 212 -16.86 15.47 4.26
N LEU A 213 -16.72 14.14 4.30
CA LEU A 213 -16.42 13.32 3.13
C LEU A 213 -17.47 13.50 2.03
N GLN A 214 -18.76 13.52 2.40
CA GLN A 214 -19.84 13.76 1.44
C GLN A 214 -19.68 15.11 0.72
N LYS A 215 -19.41 16.17 1.50
CA LYS A 215 -19.24 17.53 0.98
C LYS A 215 -17.99 17.66 0.10
N ASP A 216 -16.90 17.04 0.51
CA ASP A 216 -15.62 17.11 -0.20
C ASP A 216 -15.66 16.28 -1.50
N LEU A 217 -16.45 15.20 -1.55
CA LEU A 217 -16.61 14.33 -2.72
C LEU A 217 -17.33 15.04 -3.89
N TYR A 218 -18.24 16.00 -3.63
CA TYR A 218 -19.02 16.66 -4.68
C TYR A 218 -18.95 18.19 -4.61
N ASN A 219 -18.38 18.80 -5.66
CA ASN A 219 -18.31 20.25 -5.78
C ASN A 219 -19.61 20.81 -6.36
N LYS A 220 -20.50 21.30 -5.49
CA LYS A 220 -21.78 21.92 -5.90
C LYS A 220 -21.65 23.10 -6.87
N LYS A 221 -20.54 23.86 -6.84
CA LYS A 221 -20.36 25.02 -7.72
C LYS A 221 -19.97 24.62 -9.13
N LYS A 222 -19.20 23.54 -9.26
CA LYS A 222 -18.71 23.02 -10.56
C LYS A 222 -19.57 21.89 -11.11
N GLU A 223 -20.47 21.34 -10.29
CA GLU A 223 -21.26 20.14 -10.59
C GLU A 223 -20.39 18.91 -10.95
N THR A 224 -19.20 18.82 -10.34
CA THR A 224 -18.22 17.76 -10.59
C THR A 224 -17.87 17.01 -9.32
N PHE A 225 -17.59 15.71 -9.45
CA PHE A 225 -17.05 14.88 -8.38
C PHE A 225 -15.52 15.04 -8.25
N ASP A 226 -15.02 15.05 -7.02
CA ASP A 226 -13.58 14.95 -6.74
C ASP A 226 -13.21 13.48 -6.49
N ILE A 227 -12.76 12.81 -7.55
CA ILE A 227 -12.40 11.39 -7.48
C ILE A 227 -11.22 11.10 -6.54
N SER A 228 -10.43 12.10 -6.16
CA SER A 228 -9.32 11.92 -5.20
C SER A 228 -9.80 11.59 -3.80
N LYS A 229 -11.09 11.80 -3.49
CA LYS A 229 -11.71 11.49 -2.19
C LYS A 229 -12.25 10.07 -2.09
N ILE A 230 -12.30 9.34 -3.20
CA ILE A 230 -12.89 8.00 -3.24
C ILE A 230 -12.07 6.99 -2.41
N PRO A 231 -10.72 6.96 -2.49
CA PRO A 231 -9.93 6.13 -1.58
C PRO A 231 -10.18 6.43 -0.10
N ASP A 232 -10.29 7.72 0.27
CA ASP A 232 -10.59 8.14 1.65
C ASP A 232 -11.96 7.61 2.12
N VAL A 233 -12.98 7.67 1.26
CA VAL A 233 -14.32 7.14 1.52
C VAL A 233 -14.28 5.62 1.72
N TYR A 234 -13.57 4.90 0.85
CA TYR A 234 -13.39 3.46 0.98
C TYR A 234 -12.69 3.07 2.28
N ASP A 235 -11.60 3.75 2.64
CA ASP A 235 -10.87 3.49 3.87
C ASP A 235 -11.72 3.75 5.11
N CYS A 236 -12.50 4.84 5.12
CA CYS A 236 -13.46 5.13 6.20
C CYS A 236 -14.56 4.07 6.29
N ALA A 237 -15.14 3.68 5.14
CA ALA A 237 -16.17 2.64 5.09
C ALA A 237 -15.64 1.32 5.64
N LYS A 238 -14.42 0.94 5.24
CA LYS A 238 -13.76 -0.27 5.69
C LYS A 238 -13.44 -0.24 7.18
N TYR A 239 -12.93 0.89 7.67
CA TYR A 239 -12.64 1.07 9.10
C TYR A 239 -13.91 0.90 9.93
N ASP A 240 -14.98 1.62 9.57
CA ASP A 240 -16.25 1.56 10.29
C ASP A 240 -16.89 0.15 10.20
N ALA A 241 -16.75 -0.52 9.05
CA ALA A 241 -17.24 -1.88 8.86
C ALA A 241 -16.53 -2.91 9.76
N ILE A 242 -15.22 -2.76 9.97
CA ILE A 242 -14.42 -3.67 10.80
C ILE A 242 -14.60 -3.36 12.28
N HIS A 243 -14.59 -2.09 12.66
CA HIS A 243 -14.43 -1.67 14.05
C HIS A 243 -15.73 -1.23 14.74
N ASN A 244 -16.67 -0.64 14.00
CA ASN A 244 -17.85 0.02 14.58
C ASN A 244 -19.18 -0.68 14.23
N GLN A 245 -19.22 -1.43 13.13
CA GLN A 245 -20.45 -2.03 12.60
C GLN A 245 -21.13 -2.99 13.58
N LYS A 246 -20.36 -3.82 14.29
CA LYS A 246 -20.92 -4.78 15.25
C LYS A 246 -21.70 -4.10 16.38
N ASN A 247 -21.32 -2.88 16.73
CA ASN A 247 -21.90 -2.12 17.84
C ASN A 247 -23.01 -1.17 17.36
N LEU A 248 -22.90 -0.64 16.13
CA LEU A 248 -23.84 0.34 15.60
C LEU A 248 -24.97 -0.27 14.74
N GLY A 249 -24.70 -1.38 14.05
CA GLY A 249 -25.69 -2.06 13.20
C GLY A 249 -26.15 -1.23 11.99
N LEU A 250 -25.27 -0.45 11.37
CA LEU A 250 -25.61 0.47 10.28
C LEU A 250 -25.94 -0.31 9.00
N SER A 251 -27.21 -0.32 8.62
CA SER A 251 -27.73 -1.05 7.46
C SER A 251 -27.23 -0.51 6.12
N SER A 252 -26.92 0.78 6.03
CA SER A 252 -26.44 1.43 4.81
C SER A 252 -24.93 1.30 4.57
N LEU A 253 -24.16 0.91 5.60
CA LEU A 253 -22.70 0.84 5.51
C LEU A 253 -22.16 -0.24 4.54
N PRO A 254 -22.74 -1.46 4.47
CA PRO A 254 -22.28 -2.48 3.52
C PRO A 254 -22.40 -2.04 2.06
N ASP A 255 -23.56 -1.50 1.66
CA ASP A 255 -23.79 -1.03 0.28
C ASP A 255 -22.86 0.13 -0.09
N LEU A 256 -22.62 1.05 0.86
CA LEU A 256 -21.65 2.13 0.70
C LEU A 256 -20.24 1.58 0.50
N TYR A 257 -19.83 0.62 1.34
CA TYR A 257 -18.52 -0.01 1.26
C TYR A 257 -18.30 -0.66 -0.11
N ASP A 258 -19.26 -1.45 -0.60
CA ASP A 258 -19.14 -2.12 -1.90
C ASP A 258 -19.07 -1.13 -3.06
N THR A 259 -19.88 -0.08 -3.00
CA THR A 259 -19.86 1.00 -3.99
C THR A 259 -18.49 1.70 -4.02
N ALA A 260 -17.96 2.06 -2.85
CA ALA A 260 -16.66 2.71 -2.71
C ALA A 260 -15.51 1.80 -3.15
N ARG A 261 -15.57 0.50 -2.79
CA ARG A 261 -14.57 -0.51 -3.12
C ARG A 261 -14.38 -0.63 -4.62
N VAL A 262 -15.48 -0.79 -5.38
CA VAL A 262 -15.42 -0.95 -6.84
C VAL A 262 -14.79 0.28 -7.52
N LEU A 263 -15.10 1.49 -7.03
CA LEU A 263 -14.50 2.71 -7.56
C LEU A 263 -13.00 2.81 -7.20
N THR A 264 -12.62 2.52 -5.96
CA THR A 264 -11.22 2.54 -5.50
C THR A 264 -10.36 1.51 -6.21
N GLU A 265 -10.87 0.29 -6.45
CA GLU A 265 -10.18 -0.77 -7.19
C GLU A 265 -9.79 -0.37 -8.61
N PHE A 266 -10.53 0.57 -9.22
CA PHE A 266 -10.16 1.17 -10.50
C PHE A 266 -9.21 2.36 -10.30
N ILE A 267 -9.57 3.32 -9.44
CA ILE A 267 -8.89 4.61 -9.33
C ILE A 267 -7.49 4.47 -8.73
N ALA A 268 -7.37 3.88 -7.54
CA ALA A 268 -6.11 3.85 -6.78
C ALA A 268 -4.94 3.24 -7.56
N PRO A 269 -5.05 2.04 -8.18
CA PRO A 269 -3.94 1.49 -8.97
C PRO A 269 -3.76 2.21 -10.32
N SER A 270 -4.77 2.91 -10.83
CA SER A 270 -4.68 3.65 -12.08
C SER A 270 -4.02 5.01 -11.92
N GLU A 271 -4.01 5.60 -10.72
CA GLU A 271 -3.25 6.84 -10.44
C GLU A 271 -1.75 6.67 -10.68
N TYR A 272 -1.24 5.45 -10.53
CA TYR A 272 0.16 5.09 -10.80
C TYR A 272 0.40 4.67 -12.26
N GLY A 273 -0.46 5.11 -13.18
CA GLY A 273 -0.37 4.89 -14.63
C GLY A 273 -1.54 4.07 -15.19
N MET A 274 -2.01 4.43 -16.38
CA MET A 274 -3.12 3.74 -17.06
C MET A 274 -2.64 2.79 -18.16
N THR A 275 -1.61 3.21 -18.91
CA THR A 275 -0.92 2.36 -19.88
C THR A 275 0.25 1.61 -19.23
N ARG A 276 0.74 0.54 -19.89
CA ARG A 276 1.90 -0.22 -19.40
C ARG A 276 3.14 0.67 -19.29
N LYS A 277 3.36 1.54 -20.29
CA LYS A 277 4.45 2.52 -20.30
C LYS A 277 4.35 3.51 -19.14
N GLN A 278 3.19 4.15 -18.94
CA GLN A 278 2.99 5.08 -17.82
C GLN A 278 3.23 4.40 -16.47
N LYS A 279 2.74 3.16 -16.29
CA LYS A 279 2.96 2.38 -15.07
C LYS A 279 4.44 2.13 -14.81
N LEU A 280 5.21 1.81 -15.84
CA LEU A 280 6.66 1.63 -15.74
C LEU A 280 7.38 2.94 -15.45
N ASP A 281 7.10 4.01 -16.20
CA ASP A 281 7.78 5.30 -16.08
C ASP A 281 7.55 5.94 -14.69
N ILE A 282 6.31 5.93 -14.20
CA ILE A 282 5.97 6.40 -12.85
C ILE A 282 6.61 5.50 -11.81
N GLY A 283 6.50 4.17 -11.98
CA GLY A 283 7.07 3.20 -11.05
C GLY A 283 8.58 3.37 -10.87
N VAL A 284 9.33 3.44 -11.98
CA VAL A 284 10.79 3.65 -11.96
C VAL A 284 11.11 4.97 -11.28
N THR A 285 10.39 6.05 -11.59
CA THR A 285 10.63 7.35 -10.99
C THR A 285 10.46 7.34 -9.47
N ILE A 286 9.43 6.66 -8.96
CA ILE A 286 9.16 6.59 -7.53
C ILE A 286 10.16 5.69 -6.79
N CYS A 287 10.40 4.47 -7.28
CA CYS A 287 11.15 3.46 -6.52
C CYS A 287 12.58 3.19 -7.02
N LYS A 288 13.15 4.05 -7.89
CA LYS A 288 14.51 3.87 -8.46
C LYS A 288 15.57 3.55 -7.41
N ASN A 289 15.64 4.36 -6.35
CA ASN A 289 16.68 4.25 -5.33
C ASN A 289 16.54 2.95 -4.54
N LEU A 290 15.31 2.63 -4.11
CA LEU A 290 15.02 1.35 -3.45
C LEU A 290 15.35 0.15 -4.33
N MET A 291 14.95 0.16 -5.60
CA MET A 291 15.25 -0.92 -6.54
C MET A 291 16.76 -1.08 -6.76
N THR A 292 17.49 0.03 -6.87
CA THR A 292 18.95 0.02 -6.99
C THR A 292 19.59 -0.58 -5.75
N LYS A 293 19.08 -0.23 -4.55
CA LYS A 293 19.54 -0.81 -3.30
C LYS A 293 19.25 -2.30 -3.22
N ILE A 294 18.04 -2.73 -3.55
CA ILE A 294 17.66 -4.16 -3.56
C ILE A 294 18.58 -4.94 -4.51
N ILE A 295 18.81 -4.43 -5.72
CA ILE A 295 19.75 -5.04 -6.68
C ILE A 295 21.17 -5.12 -6.09
N THR A 296 21.63 -4.04 -5.45
CA THR A 296 22.97 -3.99 -4.85
C THR A 296 23.12 -4.99 -3.70
N ASP A 297 22.12 -5.07 -2.81
CA ASP A 297 22.08 -6.04 -1.72
C ASP A 297 22.07 -7.48 -2.26
N LEU A 298 21.27 -7.77 -3.29
CA LEU A 298 21.24 -9.07 -3.94
C LEU A 298 22.59 -9.41 -4.59
N GLN A 299 23.21 -8.48 -5.31
CA GLN A 299 24.53 -8.65 -5.93
C GLN A 299 25.63 -8.88 -4.89
N SER A 300 25.53 -8.26 -3.72
CA SER A 300 26.51 -8.44 -2.62
C SER A 300 26.53 -9.87 -2.04
N VAL A 301 25.47 -10.64 -2.29
CA VAL A 301 25.32 -12.04 -1.83
C VAL A 301 25.60 -13.02 -2.98
N LEU A 302 25.58 -12.56 -4.23
CA LEU A 302 25.97 -13.39 -5.36
C LEU A 302 27.49 -13.64 -5.33
N PRO A 303 27.95 -14.85 -5.71
CA PRO A 303 29.36 -15.15 -5.77
C PRO A 303 30.04 -14.14 -6.71
N LYS A 304 31.08 -13.48 -6.22
CA LYS A 304 31.93 -12.63 -7.06
C LYS A 304 32.53 -13.55 -8.13
N LYS A 305 32.23 -13.29 -9.40
CA LYS A 305 32.96 -13.93 -10.50
C LYS A 305 34.39 -13.38 -10.43
N GLU A 306 35.37 -14.20 -10.08
CA GLU A 306 36.75 -13.87 -10.36
C GLU A 306 36.94 -13.92 -11.88
N GLN A 307 37.43 -12.83 -12.46
CA GLN A 307 38.11 -12.90 -13.75
C GLN A 307 39.45 -13.57 -13.44
N VAL A 308 39.55 -14.85 -13.79
CA VAL A 308 40.86 -15.50 -13.88
C VAL A 308 41.44 -14.99 -15.19
N GLU A 309 42.46 -14.12 -15.14
CA GLU A 309 43.40 -14.02 -16.26
C GLU A 309 44.14 -15.36 -16.31
N SER A 310 43.69 -16.25 -17.19
CA SER A 310 44.49 -17.42 -17.57
C SER A 310 45.41 -17.01 -18.71
N ASP A 311 46.71 -17.28 -18.58
CA ASP A 311 47.70 -17.19 -19.67
C ASP A 311 47.45 -18.24 -20.79
N ASP A 312 46.34 -19.00 -20.72
CA ASP A 312 45.90 -19.93 -21.76
C ASP A 312 44.44 -19.60 -22.16
N ASP A 313 44.21 -19.50 -23.47
CA ASP A 313 43.01 -19.06 -24.20
C ASP A 313 41.73 -19.93 -24.01
N GLU A 314 41.44 -20.45 -22.83
CA GLU A 314 40.14 -21.07 -22.54
C GLU A 314 39.59 -20.72 -21.14
N PRO A 315 38.47 -19.98 -21.04
CA PRO A 315 37.87 -19.63 -19.76
C PRO A 315 37.16 -20.85 -19.16
N ALA A 316 37.89 -21.67 -18.40
CA ALA A 316 37.30 -22.74 -17.59
C ALA A 316 36.68 -22.15 -16.31
N LEU A 317 35.34 -22.17 -16.22
CA LEU A 317 34.57 -21.82 -15.02
C LEU A 317 34.85 -22.84 -13.89
N LYS A 318 35.86 -22.61 -13.04
CA LYS A 318 36.02 -23.36 -11.79
C LYS A 318 35.30 -22.64 -10.65
N LEU A 319 34.40 -23.35 -9.97
CA LEU A 319 33.81 -22.89 -8.71
C LEU A 319 34.90 -22.79 -7.63
N ASN A 320 34.88 -21.68 -6.88
CA ASN A 320 35.83 -21.41 -5.79
C ASN A 320 35.68 -22.48 -4.68
N ARG A 321 36.80 -22.97 -4.14
CA ARG A 321 36.84 -23.97 -3.07
C ARG A 321 36.58 -23.37 -1.68
N GLU A 322 36.93 -22.09 -1.45
CA GLU A 322 36.54 -21.32 -0.26
C GLU A 322 35.02 -21.04 -0.23
N TYR A 323 34.37 -21.08 -1.40
CA TYR A 323 32.92 -21.00 -1.52
C TYR A 323 32.20 -22.27 -1.03
N MET A 324 32.82 -23.45 -1.17
CA MET A 324 32.28 -24.69 -0.62
C MET A 324 32.31 -24.70 0.92
N ASP A 325 33.32 -24.08 1.52
CA ASP A 325 33.41 -23.93 2.99
C ASP A 325 32.44 -22.84 3.50
N SER A 326 32.22 -21.75 2.76
CA SER A 326 31.20 -20.74 3.12
C SER A 326 29.76 -21.17 2.86
N LEU A 327 29.52 -22.24 2.08
CA LEU A 327 28.20 -22.87 1.95
C LEU A 327 27.70 -23.45 3.28
N ALA A 328 28.61 -23.83 4.19
CA ALA A 328 28.29 -24.28 5.54
C ALA A 328 27.88 -23.10 6.46
N SER A 329 28.34 -21.88 6.17
CA SER A 329 28.00 -20.65 6.87
C SER A 329 27.25 -19.67 5.95
N LYS A 330 26.03 -20.03 5.53
CA LYS A 330 25.16 -19.08 4.81
C LYS A 330 24.94 -17.84 5.69
N GLU A 331 25.66 -16.75 5.47
CA GLU A 331 25.36 -15.45 6.07
C GLU A 331 23.99 -15.00 5.53
N ILE A 332 22.96 -15.11 6.36
CA ILE A 332 21.61 -14.69 6.00
C ILE A 332 21.54 -13.18 6.19
N LYS A 333 21.67 -12.44 5.07
CA LYS A 333 21.44 -10.99 5.06
C LYS A 333 19.96 -10.72 4.95
N THR A 334 19.40 -10.11 5.99
CA THR A 334 17.98 -9.74 6.04
C THR A 334 17.83 -8.23 5.86
N ARG A 335 17.00 -7.82 4.92
CA ARG A 335 16.66 -6.42 4.66
C ARG A 335 15.15 -6.27 4.75
N LEU A 336 14.68 -5.51 5.72
CA LEU A 336 13.26 -5.23 5.90
C LEU A 336 12.99 -3.79 5.48
N TYR A 337 12.09 -3.60 4.53
CA TYR A 337 11.69 -2.27 4.04
C TYR A 337 10.21 -2.06 4.35
N PHE A 338 9.92 -1.06 5.18
CA PHE A 338 8.57 -0.63 5.50
C PHE A 338 8.27 0.67 4.76
N THR A 339 7.26 0.66 3.90
CA THR A 339 6.94 1.78 3.02
C THR A 339 5.43 1.96 2.83
N SER A 340 5.04 3.03 2.17
CA SER A 340 3.65 3.39 1.89
C SER A 340 3.07 2.61 0.70
N GLU A 341 1.74 2.61 0.57
CA GLU A 341 1.02 1.97 -0.54
C GLU A 341 1.54 2.44 -1.92
N SER A 342 1.88 3.72 -2.04
CA SER A 342 2.41 4.32 -3.27
C SER A 342 3.68 3.64 -3.79
N HIS A 343 4.59 3.29 -2.89
CA HIS A 343 5.83 2.59 -3.23
C HIS A 343 5.55 1.15 -3.63
N ILE A 344 4.59 0.49 -2.98
CA ILE A 344 4.19 -0.87 -3.32
C ILE A 344 3.61 -0.93 -4.75
N HIS A 345 2.67 -0.05 -5.10
CA HIS A 345 2.15 0.03 -6.48
C HIS A 345 3.28 0.25 -7.49
N SER A 346 4.21 1.14 -7.16
CA SER A 346 5.36 1.47 -8.02
C SER A 346 6.29 0.28 -8.25
N ILE A 347 6.70 -0.42 -7.19
CA ILE A 347 7.56 -1.61 -7.26
C ILE A 347 6.88 -2.72 -8.06
N LEU A 348 5.59 -2.98 -7.78
CA LEU A 348 4.83 -4.00 -8.51
C LEU A 348 4.71 -3.66 -10.00
N ASN A 349 4.47 -2.40 -10.35
CA ASN A 349 4.44 -1.96 -11.74
C ASN A 349 5.80 -2.14 -12.42
N VAL A 350 6.91 -1.78 -11.76
CA VAL A 350 8.26 -1.99 -12.30
C VAL A 350 8.53 -3.47 -12.55
N ILE A 351 8.32 -4.34 -11.55
CA ILE A 351 8.54 -5.78 -11.69
C ILE A 351 7.66 -6.37 -12.79
N ARG A 352 6.40 -5.93 -12.89
CA ARG A 352 5.45 -6.45 -13.87
C ARG A 352 5.74 -5.99 -15.30
N TYR A 353 6.25 -4.78 -15.51
CA TYR A 353 6.40 -4.20 -16.85
C TYR A 353 7.84 -3.98 -17.29
N CYS A 354 8.85 -4.28 -16.47
CA CYS A 354 10.27 -4.08 -16.81
C CYS A 354 10.70 -4.78 -18.11
N HIS A 355 10.05 -5.89 -18.50
CA HIS A 355 10.36 -6.63 -19.72
C HIS A 355 9.74 -6.01 -20.99
N HIS A 356 8.81 -5.06 -20.85
CA HIS A 356 8.12 -4.45 -21.99
C HIS A 356 8.94 -3.38 -22.72
N THR A 357 10.10 -2.96 -22.19
CA THR A 357 10.97 -1.98 -22.84
C THR A 357 11.51 -2.44 -24.21
N ASN A 358 11.48 -3.74 -24.49
CA ASN A 358 12.09 -4.31 -25.69
C ASN A 358 11.13 -4.56 -26.87
N ASN A 359 9.81 -4.54 -26.67
CA ASN A 359 8.85 -4.99 -27.71
C ASN A 359 7.99 -3.87 -28.31
N ASP A 360 7.88 -2.71 -27.67
CA ASP A 360 7.19 -1.55 -28.27
C ASP A 360 8.15 -0.63 -29.06
N ALA A 361 9.45 -0.92 -29.03
CA ALA A 361 10.45 -0.35 -29.92
C ALA A 361 10.56 -1.18 -31.21
N GLY A 362 9.43 -1.33 -31.90
CA GLY A 362 9.46 -1.61 -33.33
C GLY A 362 10.01 -0.39 -34.04
N ASP A 363 11.25 -0.52 -34.52
CA ASP A 363 11.91 0.36 -35.48
C ASP A 363 12.59 1.63 -34.94
N SER A 364 13.69 1.45 -34.21
CA SER A 364 14.97 2.13 -34.53
C SER A 364 16.08 1.59 -33.64
N GLY A 365 17.10 1.04 -34.29
CA GLY A 365 18.20 0.33 -33.65
C GLY A 365 18.96 1.16 -32.61
N GLY A 366 19.23 0.54 -31.47
CA GLY A 366 20.14 1.09 -30.47
C GLY A 366 20.02 0.35 -29.15
N ARG A 367 20.86 -0.68 -28.96
CA ARG A 367 21.14 -1.29 -27.65
C ARG A 367 21.47 -0.18 -26.64
N ARG A 368 20.78 -0.16 -25.50
CA ARG A 368 21.35 0.25 -24.22
C ARG A 368 20.83 -0.65 -23.11
#